data_AF-A0A424YLB8-F1
#
_entry.id   AF-A0A424YLB8-F1
#
_cell.length_a   1.000
_cell.length_b   1.000
_cell.length_c   1.000
_cell.angle_alpha   90.00
_cell.angle_beta   90.00
_cell.angle_gamma   90.00
#
_symmetry.space_group_name_H-M   'P 1'
#
loop_
_entity.id
_entity.type
_entity.pdbx_description
1 polymer ?
#
loop_
_entity_poly.entity_id
_entity_poly.type
_entity_poly.pdbx_seq_one_letter_code
_entity_poly.pdbx_strand_id
1 'polypeptide(L)' 'MKLKTPLGEEILSLAAGDQVFLSGIIYTARDEAHLRMMKDGIPFDPAGAAIYHAGPVIQDNQILAAGP' A
#
# COMPACT_ATOMS: atom_id res chain seq x y z
N MET A 1 -14.13 8.57 5.12
CA MET A 1 -13.38 9.35 4.13
C MET A 1 -13.03 8.45 2.93
N LYS A 2 -13.00 8.97 1.70
CA LYS A 2 -12.54 8.23 0.50
C LYS A 2 -11.23 8.84 0.03
N LEU A 3 -10.18 8.04 -0.01
CA LEU A 3 -8.86 8.43 -0.49
C LEU A 3 -8.51 7.66 -1.77
N LYS A 4 -7.63 8.24 -2.57
CA LYS A 4 -7.16 7.63 -3.81
C LYS A 4 -5.66 7.83 -3.94
N THR A 5 -4.91 6.77 -4.23
CA THR A 5 -3.48 6.90 -4.53
C THR A 5 -3.24 7.49 -5.94
N PRO A 6 -2.14 8.24 -6.15
CA PRO A 6 -1.17 8.66 -5.15
C PRO A 6 -1.77 9.69 -4.18
N LEU A 7 -1.50 9.51 -2.89
CA LEU A 7 -2.00 10.34 -1.79
C LEU A 7 -1.31 11.70 -1.79
N GLY A 8 -2.09 12.76 -1.60
CA GLY A 8 -1.61 14.14 -1.43
C GLY A 8 -1.80 14.66 0.00
N GLU A 9 -1.85 15.98 0.16
CA GLU A 9 -1.99 16.64 1.46
C GLU A 9 -3.30 16.32 2.19
N GLU A 10 -4.30 15.74 1.53
CA GLU A 10 -5.56 15.34 2.16
C GLU A 10 -5.36 14.37 3.34
N ILE A 11 -4.25 13.61 3.36
CA ILE A 11 -3.92 12.70 4.48
C ILE A 11 -3.64 13.45 5.78
N LEU A 12 -3.25 14.73 5.70
CA LEU A 12 -2.92 15.55 6.88
C LEU A 12 -4.18 15.87 7.70
N SER A 13 -5.37 15.70 7.11
CA SER A 13 -6.66 15.88 7.79
C SER A 13 -7.11 14.67 8.59
N LEU A 14 -6.42 13.52 8.47
CA LEU A 14 -6.79 12.29 9.15
C LEU A 14 -6.54 12.36 10.66
N ALA A 15 -7.48 11.83 11.43
CA ALA A 15 -7.36 11.62 12.86
C ALA A 15 -7.48 10.13 13.21
N ALA A 16 -6.90 9.75 14.35
CA ALA A 16 -7.05 8.40 14.87
C ALA A 16 -8.54 8.08 15.14
N GLY A 17 -9.00 6.93 14.64
CA GLY A 17 -10.41 6.53 14.69
C GLY A 17 -11.20 6.82 13.42
N ASP A 18 -10.65 7.57 12.46
CA ASP A 18 -11.31 7.81 11.18
C ASP A 18 -11.46 6.53 10.36
N GLN A 19 -12.66 6.31 9.84
CA GLN A 19 -12.90 5.27 8.85
C GLN A 19 -12.53 5.75 7.45
N VAL A 20 -11.60 5.05 6.81
CA VAL A 20 -11.09 5.39 5.48
C VAL A 20 -11.37 4.26 4.50
N PHE A 21 -11.78 4.63 3.29
CA PHE A 21 -11.81 3.75 2.12
C PHE A 21 -10.73 4.22 1.17
N LEU A 22 -9.79 3.33 0.83
CA LEU A 22 -8.69 3.63 -0.08
C LEU A 22 -8.96 2.99 -1.44
N SER A 23 -8.64 3.71 -2.51
CA SER A 23 -8.77 3.25 -3.89
C SER A 23 -7.51 3.61 -4.70
N GLY A 24 -7.33 3.00 -5.87
CA GLY A 24 -6.16 3.24 -6.72
C GLY A 24 -5.14 2.10 -6.65
N ILE A 25 -3.88 2.41 -6.97
CA ILE A 25 -2.77 1.46 -6.95
C ILE A 25 -2.21 1.37 -5.52
N ILE A 26 -2.11 0.15 -5.00
CA ILE A 26 -1.45 -0.16 -3.72
C ILE A 26 -0.39 -1.24 -3.95
N TYR A 27 0.66 -1.22 -3.15
CA TYR A 27 1.75 -2.19 -3.24
C TYR A 27 1.77 -3.07 -1.99
N THR A 28 1.89 -4.38 -2.14
CA THR A 28 2.09 -5.27 -0.99
C THR A 28 3.58 -5.37 -0.68
N ALA A 29 3.97 -5.12 0.56
CA ALA A 29 5.35 -5.31 1.01
C ALA A 29 5.38 -5.71 2.48
N ARG A 30 6.28 -6.64 2.80
CA ARG A 30 6.59 -7.12 4.16
C ARG A 30 8.09 -7.12 4.36
N ASP A 31 8.58 -7.90 5.31
CA ASP A 31 9.96 -7.98 5.79
C ASP A 31 10.99 -8.02 4.64
N GLU A 32 10.97 -9.06 3.81
CA GLU A 32 11.93 -9.24 2.70
C GLU A 32 11.84 -8.14 1.63
N ALA A 33 10.63 -7.64 1.37
CA ALA A 33 10.43 -6.56 0.41
C ALA A 33 11.05 -5.25 0.91
N HIS A 34 10.91 -4.93 2.21
CA HIS A 34 11.54 -3.75 2.81
C HIS A 34 13.06 -3.86 2.81
N LEU A 35 13.61 -5.02 3.20
CA LEU A 35 15.07 -5.26 3.15
C LEU A 35 15.62 -5.08 1.73
N ARG A 36 14.91 -5.60 0.73
CA ARG A 36 15.29 -5.42 -0.68
C ARG A 36 15.20 -3.96 -1.12
N MET A 37 14.14 -3.25 -0.76
CA MET A 37 13.99 -1.81 -1.08
C MET A 37 15.08 -0.95 -0.42
N MET A 38 15.54 -1.30 0.78
CA MET A 38 16.66 -0.62 1.44
C MET A 38 18.00 -0.86 0.73
N LYS A 39 18.22 -2.07 0.19
CA LYS A 39 19.48 -2.45 -0.45
C LYS A 39 19.55 -2.02 -1.91
N ASP A 40 18.50 -2.30 -2.67
CA ASP A 40 18.47 -2.19 -4.14
C ASP A 40 17.71 -0.93 -4.61
N GLY A 41 17.04 -0.21 -3.69
CA GLY A 41 16.17 0.92 -4.00
C GLY A 41 14.71 0.52 -4.19
N ILE A 42 13.81 1.50 -4.10
CA ILE A 42 12.37 1.30 -4.29
C ILE A 42 12.08 1.18 -5.80
N PRO A 43 11.47 0.08 -6.28
CA PRO A 43 11.28 -0.17 -7.73
C PRO A 43 10.02 0.52 -8.31
N PHE A 44 9.46 1.50 -7.60
CA PHE A 44 8.29 2.28 -7.98
C PHE A 44 8.42 3.70 -7.40
N ASP A 45 7.59 4.64 -7.83
CA ASP A 45 7.55 5.99 -7.24
C ASP A 45 6.89 5.93 -5.85
N PRO A 46 7.63 6.19 -4.75
CA PRO A 46 7.07 6.13 -3.41
C PRO A 46 6.21 7.35 -3.06
N ALA A 47 6.28 8.45 -3.82
CA ALA A 47 5.55 9.68 -3.49
C ALA A 47 4.02 9.43 -3.56
N GLY A 48 3.35 9.54 -2.41
CA GLY A 48 1.91 9.27 -2.30
C GLY A 48 1.52 7.79 -2.44
N ALA A 49 2.48 6.87 -2.55
CA ALA A 49 2.20 5.44 -2.62
C ALA A 49 1.71 4.91 -1.26
N ALA A 50 0.89 3.86 -1.29
CA ALA A 50 0.46 3.14 -0.10
C ALA A 50 1.03 1.71 -0.12
N ILE A 51 1.70 1.33 0.97
CA ILE A 51 2.11 -0.05 1.22
C ILE A 51 1.03 -0.73 2.03
N TYR A 52 0.54 -1.87 1.54
CA TYR A 52 -0.28 -2.79 2.30
C TYR A 52 0.61 -3.91 2.86
N HIS A 53 0.81 -3.92 4.18
CA HIS A 53 1.48 -5.02 4.86
C HIS A 53 0.61 -6.26 4.79
N ALA A 54 0.82 -7.09 3.75
CA ALA A 54 0.03 -8.28 3.47
C ALA A 54 0.86 -9.28 2.65
N GLY A 55 0.56 -10.57 2.82
CA GLY A 55 1.07 -11.66 1.98
C GLY A 55 -0.06 -12.25 1.14
N PRO A 56 -0.37 -11.69 -0.04
CA PRO A 56 -1.53 -12.13 -0.80
C PRO A 56 -1.36 -13.54 -1.37
N VAL A 57 -2.45 -14.30 -1.44
CA VAL A 57 -2.53 -15.55 -2.22
C VAL A 57 -3.00 -15.19 -3.62
N ILE A 58 -2.17 -15.48 -4.61
CA ILE A 58 -2.42 -15.14 -6.02
C ILE A 58 -2.46 -16.42 -6.85
N GLN A 59 -3.49 -16.56 -7.68
CA GLN A 59 -3.64 -17.64 -8.63
C GLN A 59 -4.19 -17.08 -9.95
N ASP A 60 -3.63 -17.50 -11.09
CA ASP A 60 -4.11 -17.11 -12.43
C ASP A 60 -4.29 -15.58 -12.60
N ASN A 61 -3.32 -14.80 -12.10
CA ASN A 61 -3.34 -13.33 -12.06
C ASN A 61 -4.51 -12.72 -11.26
N GLN A 62 -5.15 -13.49 -10.39
CA GLN A 62 -6.20 -13.01 -9.48
C GLN A 62 -5.75 -13.13 -8.03
N ILE A 63 -6.12 -12.14 -7.22
CA ILE A 63 -5.92 -12.16 -5.77
C ILE A 63 -7.07 -12.98 -5.16
N LEU A 64 -6.76 -14.13 -4.58
CA LEU A 64 -7.74 -14.98 -3.88
C LEU A 64 -7.96 -14.52 -2.44
N ALA A 65 -6.88 -14.12 -1.77
CA ALA A 65 -6.92 -13.60 -0.41
C ALA A 65 -5.80 -12.56 -0.22
N ALA A 66 -6.10 -11.47 0.49
CA ALA A 66 -5.14 -10.43 0.85
C ALA A 66 -5.53 -9.83 2.20
N GLY A 67 -5.43 -10.66 3.25
CA GLY A 67 -5.51 -10.16 4.63
C GLY A 67 -4.20 -9.47 5.04
N PRO A 68 -4.25 -8.61 6.07
CA PRO A 68 -3.03 -8.02 6.64
C PRO A 68 -2.14 -9.08 7.32
#